data_AF-A0A931GE25-F1
#
_entry.id   AF-A0A931GE25-F1
#
_cell.length_a   1.000
_cell.length_b   1.000
_cell.length_c   1.000
_cell.angle_alpha   90.00
_cell.angle_beta   90.00
_cell.angle_gamma   90.00
#
_symmetry.space_group_name_H-M   'P 1'
#
loop_
_entity.id
_entity.type
_entity.pdbx_description
1 polymer ?
#
loop_
_entity_poly.entity_id
_entity_poly.type
_entity_poly.pdbx_seq_one_letter_code
_entity_poly.pdbx_strand_id
1 'polypeptide(L)'
;MNLPQHVSLIVVGSGIAGLYAAVCAAEHAQRHRTALPLLVTKDRLQDSNTWYAQGGIAAVSPDSVAAGDSIAAHIEDTLAAGAQAGHPAAVDVLCRESWQDVHRLIALGTDFDRDGDRYALGLEGAHRYARILHHGGDATGAGIARTLIAACRQAEANGHLHIATEAFATEVVTRGGAATGVRLAVHGQPPVEVGSNAVLLATGGIGQAFAATTNPRGATGDGAALAWRAGARLADAEFVQFHPTLVDTSALTGRLPADRPALMVTEAVRGDGALLVDGTGTRFMPAIDARAELAPRDVVARAIHHARRTTGACWLDARPVERQRGTGYLAHRFPQLVAGLQHFDVDPAREPIPVTEAQHYWMGGVATNLDGATEVPGLFAVGETAHTGAHGANRLASNSLTEALVFARRAVASALAGPPLGTPGEQRSEPAPRAPGSPADSSAVTGQLVTAELARHVQEIASAELGVVRSAAGLRRALTELNRLRAIADARVAAASGVDRAASELANRALVASLIAEAALARTDSLGAHCRLDATMDQEKVHEHLSHA
;
A
#
# COMPACT_ATOMS: atom_id res chain seq x y z
N MET A 1 -14.88 -24.09 -5.32
CA MET A 1 -15.61 -22.82 -5.51
C MET A 1 -16.04 -22.79 -6.97
N ASN A 2 -17.32 -22.57 -7.27
CA ASN A 2 -17.77 -22.51 -8.66
C ASN A 2 -17.57 -21.08 -9.17
N LEU A 3 -16.43 -20.82 -9.81
CA LEU A 3 -16.13 -19.50 -10.37
C LEU A 3 -16.80 -19.33 -11.73
N PRO A 4 -17.27 -18.10 -12.06
CA PRO A 4 -17.82 -17.83 -13.38
C PRO A 4 -16.75 -18.04 -14.46
N GLN A 5 -17.15 -18.47 -15.65
CA GLN A 5 -16.23 -18.59 -16.79
C GLN A 5 -15.87 -17.22 -17.37
N HIS A 6 -16.81 -16.27 -17.34
CA HIS A 6 -16.63 -14.93 -17.86
C HIS A 6 -17.43 -13.90 -17.06
N VAL A 7 -16.86 -12.71 -16.84
CA VAL A 7 -17.48 -11.60 -16.10
C VAL A 7 -17.26 -10.25 -16.80
N SER A 8 -17.96 -9.20 -16.37
CA SER A 8 -17.75 -7.85 -16.94
C SER A 8 -16.41 -7.24 -16.52
N LEU A 9 -16.06 -7.38 -15.25
CA LEU A 9 -14.84 -6.83 -14.63
C LEU A 9 -14.34 -7.78 -13.55
N ILE A 10 -13.05 -8.05 -13.54
CA ILE A 10 -12.37 -8.72 -12.42
C ILE A 10 -11.61 -7.66 -11.61
N VAL A 11 -11.94 -7.54 -10.33
CA VAL A 11 -11.21 -6.70 -9.37
C VAL A 11 -10.31 -7.60 -8.53
N VAL A 12 -9.00 -7.41 -8.59
CA VAL A 12 -8.02 -8.22 -7.87
C VAL A 12 -7.48 -7.44 -6.67
N GLY A 13 -7.85 -7.87 -5.47
CA GLY A 13 -7.48 -7.25 -4.19
C GLY A 13 -8.70 -6.67 -3.46
N SER A 14 -8.72 -6.78 -2.13
CA SER A 14 -9.83 -6.36 -1.28
C SER A 14 -9.44 -5.30 -0.23
N GLY A 15 -8.43 -4.48 -0.54
CA GLY A 15 -8.27 -3.20 0.16
C GLY A 15 -9.39 -2.22 -0.19
N ILE A 16 -9.35 -1.01 0.37
CA ILE A 16 -10.35 0.05 0.13
C ILE A 16 -10.61 0.29 -1.37
N ALA A 17 -9.55 0.34 -2.19
CA ALA A 17 -9.67 0.53 -3.64
C ALA A 17 -10.48 -0.59 -4.30
N GLY A 18 -10.15 -1.85 -3.98
CA GLY A 18 -10.80 -3.01 -4.59
C GLY A 18 -12.23 -3.24 -4.09
N LEU A 19 -12.47 -3.09 -2.78
CA LEU A 19 -13.81 -3.17 -2.21
C LEU A 19 -14.71 -2.05 -2.76
N TYR A 20 -14.21 -0.81 -2.82
CA TYR A 20 -14.97 0.31 -3.36
C TYR A 20 -15.24 0.16 -4.86
N ALA A 21 -14.24 -0.32 -5.62
CA ALA A 21 -14.42 -0.66 -7.03
C ALA A 21 -15.50 -1.74 -7.23
N ALA A 22 -15.48 -2.80 -6.41
CA ALA A 22 -16.47 -3.87 -6.46
C ALA A 22 -17.90 -3.36 -6.17
N VAL A 23 -18.07 -2.47 -5.18
CA VAL A 23 -19.36 -1.80 -4.91
C VAL A 23 -19.80 -0.97 -6.12
N CYS A 24 -18.91 -0.13 -6.67
CA CYS A 24 -19.22 0.68 -7.84
C CYS A 24 -19.62 -0.17 -9.06
N ALA A 25 -18.92 -1.28 -9.28
CA ALA A 25 -19.18 -2.18 -10.40
C ALA A 25 -20.49 -2.96 -10.21
N ALA A 26 -20.79 -3.40 -8.99
CA ALA A 26 -22.04 -4.08 -8.67
C ALA A 26 -23.26 -3.17 -8.90
N GLU A 27 -23.19 -1.92 -8.49
CA GLU A 27 -24.25 -0.94 -8.76
C GLU A 27 -24.39 -0.63 -10.25
N HIS A 28 -23.27 -0.55 -10.99
CA HIS A 28 -23.31 -0.40 -12.44
C HIS A 28 -24.03 -1.60 -13.07
N ALA A 29 -23.66 -2.83 -12.69
CA ALA A 29 -24.29 -4.04 -13.19
C ALA A 29 -25.78 -4.09 -12.87
N GLN A 30 -26.18 -3.65 -11.67
CA GLN A 30 -27.58 -3.53 -11.28
C GLN A 30 -28.33 -2.50 -12.14
N ARG A 31 -27.78 -1.29 -12.30
CA ARG A 31 -28.41 -0.20 -13.07
C ARG A 31 -28.55 -0.51 -14.55
N HIS A 32 -27.54 -1.14 -15.14
CA HIS A 32 -27.46 -1.36 -16.59
C HIS A 32 -27.76 -2.81 -17.02
N ARG A 33 -28.01 -3.72 -16.07
CA ARG A 33 -28.29 -5.16 -16.30
C ARG A 33 -27.18 -5.85 -17.12
N THR A 34 -25.92 -5.56 -16.79
CA THR A 34 -24.75 -6.15 -17.45
C THR A 34 -24.29 -7.44 -16.75
N ALA A 35 -23.31 -8.14 -17.33
CA ALA A 35 -22.63 -9.25 -16.65
C ALA A 35 -22.09 -8.82 -15.28
N LEU A 36 -22.12 -9.73 -14.32
CA LEU A 36 -21.69 -9.46 -12.95
C LEU A 36 -20.17 -9.28 -12.87
N PRO A 37 -19.66 -8.40 -12.00
CA PRO A 37 -18.24 -8.33 -11.68
C PRO A 37 -17.82 -9.45 -10.72
N LEU A 38 -16.51 -9.72 -10.65
CA LEU A 38 -15.87 -10.64 -9.71
C LEU A 38 -14.84 -9.88 -8.85
N LEU A 39 -14.99 -9.92 -7.54
CA LEU A 39 -13.97 -9.51 -6.58
C LEU A 39 -13.14 -10.73 -6.17
N VAL A 40 -11.83 -10.66 -6.36
CA VAL A 40 -10.86 -11.70 -5.98
C VAL A 40 -10.00 -11.18 -4.84
N THR A 41 -9.80 -11.97 -3.79
CA THR A 41 -8.83 -11.67 -2.74
C THR A 41 -7.97 -12.88 -2.38
N LYS A 42 -6.69 -12.61 -2.17
CA LYS A 42 -5.66 -13.61 -1.90
C LYS A 42 -5.91 -14.37 -0.59
N ASP A 43 -6.44 -13.68 0.41
CA ASP A 43 -6.71 -14.18 1.76
C ASP A 43 -8.18 -13.90 2.14
N ARG A 44 -8.46 -13.34 3.33
CA ARG A 44 -9.79 -12.88 3.72
C ARG A 44 -10.01 -11.43 3.27
N LEU A 45 -11.26 -11.00 3.23
CA LEU A 45 -11.60 -9.63 2.82
C LEU A 45 -11.02 -8.55 3.75
N GLN A 46 -10.81 -8.88 5.02
CA GLN A 46 -10.20 -7.97 5.99
C GLN A 46 -8.66 -7.91 5.92
N ASP A 47 -8.00 -8.85 5.24
CA ASP A 47 -6.54 -8.99 5.29
C ASP A 47 -5.87 -8.01 4.32
N SER A 48 -5.84 -6.73 4.68
CA SER A 48 -5.34 -5.64 3.82
C SER A 48 -4.67 -4.50 4.60
N ASN A 49 -3.82 -3.71 3.93
CA ASN A 49 -3.28 -2.45 4.46
C ASN A 49 -4.38 -1.53 4.99
N THR A 50 -5.53 -1.50 4.31
CA THR A 50 -6.69 -0.70 4.70
C THR A 50 -7.17 -1.02 6.10
N TRP A 51 -7.29 -2.30 6.48
CA TRP A 51 -7.81 -2.66 7.81
C TRP A 51 -6.98 -2.09 8.95
N TYR A 52 -5.68 -1.91 8.73
CA TYR A 52 -4.73 -1.44 9.73
C TYR A 52 -4.43 0.06 9.64
N ALA A 53 -5.10 0.81 8.76
CA ALA A 53 -4.89 2.25 8.65
C ALA A 53 -5.45 2.98 9.88
N GLN A 54 -4.56 3.65 10.62
CA GLN A 54 -4.88 4.29 11.91
C GLN A 54 -5.20 5.78 11.81
N GLY A 55 -4.58 6.50 10.86
CA GLY A 55 -4.77 7.95 10.70
C GLY A 55 -6.19 8.27 10.24
N GLY A 56 -6.34 8.83 9.05
CA GLY A 56 -7.67 9.03 8.51
C GLY A 56 -7.73 9.11 7.01
N ILE A 57 -8.85 9.67 6.53
CA ILE A 57 -9.06 9.98 5.12
C ILE A 57 -9.10 11.50 4.96
N ALA A 58 -8.24 12.02 4.10
CA ALA A 58 -8.17 13.45 3.82
C ALA A 58 -9.23 13.85 2.79
N ALA A 59 -10.11 14.76 3.14
CA ALA A 59 -11.04 15.37 2.19
C ALA A 59 -11.46 16.76 2.64
N VAL A 60 -11.62 17.67 1.68
CA VAL A 60 -12.23 18.98 1.91
C VAL A 60 -13.73 18.86 1.64
N SER A 61 -14.53 18.88 2.70
CA SER A 61 -15.98 18.91 2.59
C SER A 61 -16.51 20.35 2.50
N PRO A 62 -17.71 20.56 1.91
CA PRO A 62 -18.41 21.83 1.99
C PRO A 62 -18.63 22.32 3.43
N ASP A 63 -18.71 21.38 4.37
CA ASP A 63 -18.89 21.64 5.80
C ASP A 63 -17.55 21.70 6.58
N SER A 64 -16.41 21.35 5.94
CA SER A 64 -15.08 21.22 6.57
C SER A 64 -14.34 22.55 6.62
N VAL A 65 -15.05 23.61 7.00
CA VAL A 65 -14.39 24.88 7.28
C VAL A 65 -13.77 24.81 8.67
N ALA A 66 -12.69 24.03 8.82
CA ALA A 66 -11.60 24.56 9.61
C ALA A 66 -11.26 25.92 8.97
N ALA A 67 -11.29 27.01 9.75
CA ALA A 67 -11.21 28.36 9.20
C ALA A 67 -9.99 28.51 8.26
N GLY A 68 -10.26 28.74 6.97
CA GLY A 68 -9.24 28.93 5.94
C GLY A 68 -8.91 27.70 5.07
N ASP A 69 -9.46 26.52 5.35
CA ASP A 69 -9.22 25.36 4.49
C ASP A 69 -9.94 25.45 3.13
N SER A 70 -9.33 24.88 2.09
CA SER A 70 -9.87 24.85 0.74
C SER A 70 -9.26 23.71 -0.08
N ILE A 71 -9.91 23.35 -1.19
CA ILE A 71 -9.34 22.41 -2.17
C ILE A 71 -7.99 22.91 -2.70
N ALA A 72 -7.85 24.22 -2.94
CA ALA A 72 -6.59 24.81 -3.37
C ALA A 72 -5.47 24.60 -2.33
N ALA A 73 -5.78 24.78 -1.05
CA ALA A 73 -4.83 24.49 0.03
C ALA A 73 -4.46 23.00 0.10
N HIS A 74 -5.40 22.08 -0.14
CA HIS A 74 -5.12 20.63 -0.20
C HIS A 74 -4.21 20.27 -1.37
N ILE A 75 -4.42 20.86 -2.55
CA ILE A 75 -3.59 20.67 -3.74
C ILE A 75 -2.17 21.13 -3.45
N GLU A 76 -2.01 22.33 -2.90
CA GLU A 76 -0.72 22.89 -2.52
C GLU A 76 0.00 22.02 -1.46
N ASP A 77 -0.70 21.56 -0.42
CA ASP A 77 -0.15 20.63 0.59
C ASP A 77 0.34 19.33 -0.06
N THR A 78 -0.44 18.79 -0.99
CA THR A 78 -0.14 17.54 -1.68
C THR A 78 1.07 17.69 -2.60
N LEU A 79 1.13 18.75 -3.40
CA LEU A 79 2.29 19.04 -4.26
C LEU A 79 3.55 19.32 -3.44
N ALA A 80 3.44 20.08 -2.34
CA ALA A 80 4.56 20.38 -1.46
C ALA A 80 5.11 19.11 -0.78
N ALA A 81 4.23 18.27 -0.24
CA ALA A 81 4.62 17.00 0.36
C ALA A 81 5.30 16.07 -0.66
N GLY A 82 4.80 16.04 -1.91
CA GLY A 82 5.36 15.29 -3.04
C GLY A 82 6.64 15.86 -3.65
N ALA A 83 7.30 16.81 -2.97
CA ALA A 83 8.50 17.52 -3.44
C ALA A 83 8.31 18.18 -4.82
N GLN A 84 7.09 18.64 -5.12
CA GLN A 84 6.68 19.20 -6.42
C GLN A 84 6.80 18.24 -7.62
N ALA A 85 6.96 16.93 -7.37
CA ALA A 85 6.99 15.89 -8.40
C ALA A 85 5.61 15.28 -8.67
N GLY A 86 4.57 15.65 -7.92
CA GLY A 86 3.20 15.19 -8.22
C GLY A 86 2.70 15.77 -9.55
N HIS A 87 2.01 14.98 -10.37
CA HIS A 87 1.36 15.45 -11.59
C HIS A 87 0.19 16.37 -11.21
N PRO A 88 0.20 17.67 -11.61
CA PRO A 88 -0.84 18.62 -11.19
C PRO A 88 -2.27 18.18 -11.51
N ALA A 89 -2.52 17.52 -12.65
CA ALA A 89 -3.85 17.04 -13.02
C ALA A 89 -4.32 15.89 -12.12
N ALA A 90 -3.43 14.97 -11.75
CA ALA A 90 -3.74 13.88 -10.83
C ALA A 90 -4.02 14.40 -9.41
N VAL A 91 -3.24 15.38 -8.94
CA VAL A 91 -3.47 16.05 -7.65
C VAL A 91 -4.79 16.82 -7.63
N ASP A 92 -5.10 17.55 -8.70
CA ASP A 92 -6.36 18.29 -8.82
C ASP A 92 -7.56 17.34 -8.78
N VAL A 93 -7.52 16.23 -9.52
CA VAL A 93 -8.54 15.17 -9.47
C VAL A 93 -8.66 14.60 -8.06
N LEU A 94 -7.56 14.20 -7.44
CA LEU A 94 -7.54 13.65 -6.09
C LEU A 94 -8.24 14.57 -5.08
N CYS A 95 -7.86 15.85 -5.05
CA CYS A 95 -8.35 16.81 -4.06
C CYS A 95 -9.76 17.31 -4.35
N ARG A 96 -10.13 17.54 -5.62
CA ARG A 96 -11.48 18.01 -5.98
C ARG A 96 -12.54 16.93 -5.81
N GLU A 97 -12.19 15.70 -6.14
CA GLU A 97 -13.12 14.58 -6.14
C GLU A 97 -13.17 13.85 -4.79
N SER A 98 -12.29 14.16 -3.84
CA SER A 98 -12.23 13.43 -2.56
C SER A 98 -13.55 13.40 -1.80
N TRP A 99 -14.27 14.53 -1.76
CA TRP A 99 -15.46 14.65 -0.91
C TRP A 99 -16.63 13.81 -1.40
N GLN A 100 -16.87 13.71 -2.71
CA GLN A 100 -17.97 12.89 -3.21
C GLN A 100 -17.81 11.42 -2.82
N ASP A 101 -16.58 10.91 -2.80
CA ASP A 101 -16.30 9.52 -2.43
C ASP A 101 -16.35 9.32 -0.90
N VAL A 102 -15.88 10.29 -0.10
CA VAL A 102 -16.07 10.28 1.36
C VAL A 102 -17.55 10.35 1.73
N HIS A 103 -18.32 11.24 1.09
CA HIS A 103 -19.76 11.35 1.28
C HIS A 103 -20.47 10.04 0.92
N ARG A 104 -19.99 9.34 -0.11
CA ARG A 104 -20.51 8.02 -0.46
C ARG A 104 -20.19 6.96 0.59
N LEU A 105 -19.01 6.96 1.20
CA LEU A 105 -18.72 6.07 2.35
C LEU A 105 -19.69 6.32 3.51
N ILE A 106 -19.99 7.59 3.80
CA ILE A 106 -20.97 7.96 4.83
C ILE A 106 -22.35 7.39 4.47
N ALA A 107 -22.78 7.55 3.21
CA ALA A 107 -24.05 7.00 2.73
C ALA A 107 -24.12 5.46 2.78
N LEU A 108 -22.97 4.77 2.65
CA LEU A 108 -22.86 3.32 2.81
C LEU A 108 -22.82 2.89 4.29
N GLY A 109 -22.64 3.83 5.23
CA GLY A 109 -22.69 3.57 6.67
C GLY A 109 -21.35 3.67 7.40
N THR A 110 -20.32 4.34 6.83
CA THR A 110 -19.12 4.69 7.62
C THR A 110 -19.45 5.85 8.55
N ASP A 111 -19.30 5.60 9.86
CA ASP A 111 -19.61 6.57 10.90
C ASP A 111 -18.34 7.27 11.40
N PHE A 112 -17.96 8.38 10.76
CA PHE A 112 -16.78 9.15 11.17
C PHE A 112 -17.01 9.88 12.51
N ASP A 113 -15.95 10.01 13.30
CA ASP A 113 -15.95 10.65 14.62
C ASP A 113 -16.47 12.10 14.53
N ARG A 114 -17.26 12.50 15.54
CA ARG A 114 -17.93 13.81 15.61
C ARG A 114 -17.61 14.53 16.91
N ASP A 115 -17.59 15.86 16.82
CA ASP A 115 -17.63 16.80 17.95
C ASP A 115 -18.93 17.61 17.86
N GLY A 116 -19.92 17.19 18.64
CA GLY A 116 -21.31 17.63 18.48
C GLY A 116 -21.85 17.27 17.10
N ASP A 117 -22.33 18.28 16.36
CA ASP A 117 -22.91 18.09 15.02
C ASP A 117 -21.86 18.06 13.89
N ARG A 118 -20.60 18.40 14.18
CA ARG A 118 -19.52 18.50 13.19
C ARG A 118 -18.59 17.30 13.24
N TYR A 119 -17.90 17.02 12.14
CA TYR A 119 -16.86 15.99 12.13
C TYR A 119 -15.65 16.43 12.95
N ALA A 120 -15.08 15.52 13.74
CA ALA A 120 -13.85 15.73 14.49
C ALA A 120 -12.64 15.57 13.55
N LEU A 121 -12.23 16.69 12.94
CA LEU A 121 -11.13 16.71 11.97
C LEU A 121 -9.76 16.73 12.67
N GLY A 122 -8.85 15.86 12.23
CA GLY A 122 -7.46 15.85 12.71
C GLY A 122 -6.48 16.52 11.75
N LEU A 123 -5.25 16.69 12.24
CA LEU A 123 -4.10 17.25 11.53
C LEU A 123 -2.93 16.25 11.59
N GLU A 124 -2.37 15.90 10.44
CA GLU A 124 -1.19 15.03 10.33
C GLU A 124 -0.05 15.77 9.60
N GLY A 125 1.13 15.17 9.54
CA GLY A 125 2.34 15.77 8.97
C GLY A 125 2.14 16.37 7.57
N ALA A 126 2.73 17.55 7.37
CA ALA A 126 2.70 18.35 6.14
C ALA A 126 1.33 18.93 5.70
N HIS A 127 0.24 18.73 6.45
CA HIS A 127 -1.00 19.49 6.24
C HIS A 127 -0.93 20.88 6.88
N ARG A 128 -1.50 21.90 6.22
CA ARG A 128 -1.68 23.24 6.82
C ARG A 128 -2.98 23.39 7.61
N TYR A 129 -3.99 22.57 7.29
CA TYR A 129 -5.33 22.66 7.86
C TYR A 129 -5.84 21.27 8.28
N ALA A 130 -6.71 21.24 9.31
CA ALA A 130 -7.35 20.02 9.76
C ALA A 130 -8.46 19.59 8.76
N ARG A 131 -8.23 18.48 8.06
CA ARG A 131 -9.12 17.95 6.98
C ARG A 131 -9.30 16.44 7.03
N ILE A 132 -8.81 15.80 8.08
CA ILE A 132 -8.68 14.34 8.15
C ILE A 132 -9.82 13.79 8.99
N LEU A 133 -10.70 13.00 8.37
CA LEU A 133 -11.78 12.30 9.07
C LEU A 133 -11.24 11.00 9.69
N HIS A 134 -11.64 10.74 10.93
CA HIS A 134 -11.25 9.57 11.72
C HIS A 134 -12.47 8.72 12.07
N HIS A 135 -12.27 7.44 12.40
CA HIS A 135 -13.31 6.61 13.00
C HIS A 135 -12.74 5.77 14.14
N GLY A 136 -13.39 5.85 15.30
CA GLY A 136 -13.01 5.10 16.49
C GLY A 136 -11.62 5.48 17.02
N GLY A 137 -11.22 6.74 16.88
CA GLY A 137 -9.92 7.24 17.33
C GLY A 137 -8.79 6.91 16.36
N ASP A 138 -8.23 5.70 16.45
CA ASP A 138 -7.10 5.20 15.64
C ASP A 138 -7.46 3.94 14.83
N ALA A 139 -8.74 3.79 14.47
CA ALA A 139 -9.30 2.61 13.80
C ALA A 139 -10.01 2.91 12.45
N THR A 140 -9.68 4.05 11.82
CA THR A 140 -10.37 4.56 10.63
C THR A 140 -10.46 3.54 9.50
N GLY A 141 -9.33 2.89 9.19
CA GLY A 141 -9.24 1.90 8.14
C GLY A 141 -10.14 0.68 8.35
N ALA A 142 -10.17 0.16 9.58
CA ALA A 142 -11.04 -0.96 9.94
C ALA A 142 -12.53 -0.59 9.85
N GLY A 143 -12.88 0.64 10.24
CA GLY A 143 -14.24 1.18 10.09
C GLY A 143 -14.71 1.19 8.65
N ILE A 144 -13.93 1.82 7.77
CA ILE A 144 -14.23 1.90 6.34
C ILE A 144 -14.28 0.50 5.71
N ALA A 145 -13.31 -0.35 6.01
CA ALA A 145 -13.26 -1.72 5.48
C ALA A 145 -14.50 -2.52 5.87
N ARG A 146 -14.96 -2.44 7.14
CA ARG A 146 -16.19 -3.10 7.58
C ARG A 146 -17.41 -2.65 6.77
N THR A 147 -17.58 -1.34 6.58
CA THR A 147 -18.68 -0.78 5.78
C THR A 147 -18.65 -1.33 4.35
N LEU A 148 -17.50 -1.27 3.69
CA LEU A 148 -17.38 -1.71 2.30
C LEU A 148 -17.51 -3.23 2.12
N ILE A 149 -16.99 -4.02 3.08
CA ILE A 149 -17.18 -5.48 3.11
C ILE A 149 -18.66 -5.81 3.24
N ALA A 150 -19.38 -5.13 4.14
CA ALA A 150 -20.83 -5.33 4.29
C ALA A 150 -21.58 -5.00 3.00
N ALA A 151 -21.24 -3.89 2.34
CA ALA A 151 -21.81 -3.52 1.04
C ALA A 151 -21.53 -4.57 -0.05
N CYS A 152 -20.30 -5.09 -0.14
CA CYS A 152 -19.95 -6.16 -1.07
C CYS A 152 -20.73 -7.46 -0.79
N ARG A 153 -20.84 -7.87 0.48
CA ARG A 153 -21.60 -9.06 0.87
C ARG A 153 -23.09 -8.91 0.59
N GLN A 154 -23.64 -7.71 0.78
CA GLN A 154 -25.02 -7.42 0.41
C GLN A 154 -25.22 -7.50 -1.11
N ALA A 155 -24.30 -6.96 -1.90
CA ALA A 155 -24.34 -7.06 -3.36
C ALA A 155 -24.23 -8.51 -3.83
N GLU A 156 -23.39 -9.33 -3.20
CA GLU A 156 -23.28 -10.77 -3.47
C GLU A 156 -24.59 -11.50 -3.16
N ALA A 157 -25.19 -11.26 -1.98
CA ALA A 157 -26.46 -11.86 -1.58
C ALA A 157 -27.63 -11.47 -2.52
N ASN A 158 -27.57 -10.28 -3.10
CA ASN A 158 -28.55 -9.79 -4.08
C ASN A 158 -28.27 -10.25 -5.52
N GLY A 159 -27.21 -11.03 -5.75
CA GLY A 159 -26.85 -11.52 -7.09
C GLY A 159 -26.29 -10.44 -8.01
N HIS A 160 -25.55 -9.47 -7.47
CA HIS A 160 -24.93 -8.36 -8.21
C HIS A 160 -23.39 -8.37 -8.18
N LEU A 161 -22.78 -9.29 -7.44
CA LEU A 161 -21.33 -9.43 -7.30
C LEU A 161 -20.96 -10.90 -7.04
N HIS A 162 -19.88 -11.38 -7.64
CA HIS A 162 -19.22 -12.60 -7.20
C HIS A 162 -18.02 -12.27 -6.30
N ILE A 163 -17.81 -13.03 -5.22
CA ILE A 163 -16.62 -12.89 -4.36
C ILE A 163 -15.86 -14.21 -4.28
N ALA A 164 -14.56 -14.16 -4.59
CA ALA A 164 -13.62 -15.25 -4.44
C ALA A 164 -12.58 -14.90 -3.37
N THR A 165 -12.67 -15.54 -2.20
CA THR A 165 -11.67 -15.46 -1.14
C THR A 165 -10.67 -16.59 -1.23
N GLU A 166 -9.50 -16.44 -0.59
CA GLU A 166 -8.43 -17.45 -0.63
C GLU A 166 -8.03 -17.84 -2.07
N ALA A 167 -8.11 -16.85 -2.98
CA ALA A 167 -7.89 -16.99 -4.40
C ALA A 167 -6.69 -16.13 -4.82
N PHE A 168 -5.58 -16.79 -5.10
CA PHE A 168 -4.32 -16.13 -5.48
C PHE A 168 -4.25 -15.95 -6.99
N ALA A 169 -4.18 -14.71 -7.47
CA ALA A 169 -3.97 -14.42 -8.88
C ALA A 169 -2.52 -14.68 -9.27
N THR A 170 -2.31 -15.62 -10.19
CA THR A 170 -0.97 -16.03 -10.67
C THR A 170 -0.58 -15.37 -11.98
N GLU A 171 -1.56 -14.94 -12.78
CA GLU A 171 -1.36 -14.40 -14.12
C GLU A 171 -2.52 -13.47 -14.51
N VAL A 172 -2.19 -12.35 -15.16
CA VAL A 172 -3.15 -11.60 -15.99
C VAL A 172 -3.06 -12.18 -17.39
N VAL A 173 -4.14 -12.79 -17.85
CA VAL A 173 -4.15 -13.49 -19.15
C VAL A 173 -4.27 -12.46 -20.26
N THR A 174 -3.26 -12.41 -21.12
CA THR A 174 -3.22 -11.49 -22.26
C THR A 174 -3.43 -12.22 -23.59
N ARG A 175 -4.28 -11.66 -24.46
CA ARG A 175 -4.55 -12.18 -25.81
C ARG A 175 -4.58 -11.01 -26.77
N GLY A 176 -3.83 -11.09 -27.88
CA GLY A 176 -3.70 -9.97 -28.82
C GLY A 176 -3.16 -8.69 -28.18
N GLY A 177 -2.35 -8.81 -27.12
CA GLY A 177 -1.82 -7.67 -26.36
C GLY A 177 -2.79 -7.04 -25.35
N ALA A 178 -4.02 -7.52 -25.24
CA ALA A 178 -5.02 -7.02 -24.29
C ALA A 178 -5.22 -8.00 -23.12
N ALA A 179 -5.49 -7.48 -21.92
CA ALA A 179 -5.88 -8.29 -20.77
C ALA A 179 -7.33 -8.79 -20.94
N THR A 180 -7.51 -10.11 -20.87
CA THR A 180 -8.78 -10.81 -21.14
C THR A 180 -9.26 -11.66 -19.98
N GLY A 181 -8.59 -11.61 -18.83
CA GLY A 181 -8.92 -12.43 -17.68
C GLY A 181 -7.77 -12.58 -16.70
N VAL A 182 -7.96 -13.45 -15.71
CA VAL A 182 -6.91 -13.83 -14.74
C VAL A 182 -6.90 -15.33 -14.52
N ARG A 183 -5.70 -15.87 -14.24
CA ARG A 183 -5.54 -17.22 -13.72
C ARG A 183 -5.46 -17.19 -12.21
N LEU A 184 -6.29 -18.00 -11.56
CA LEU A 184 -6.44 -18.06 -10.11
C LEU A 184 -6.04 -19.43 -9.59
N ALA A 185 -5.28 -19.44 -8.49
CA ALA A 185 -5.04 -20.60 -7.67
C ALA A 185 -5.92 -20.51 -6.42
N VAL A 186 -6.85 -21.45 -6.29
CA VAL A 186 -7.73 -21.59 -5.12
C VAL A 186 -7.31 -22.84 -4.36
N HIS A 187 -7.21 -22.76 -3.04
CA HIS A 187 -6.75 -23.89 -2.23
C HIS A 187 -7.58 -25.16 -2.50
N GLY A 188 -6.88 -26.29 -2.69
CA GLY A 188 -7.49 -27.59 -2.95
C GLY A 188 -8.15 -27.74 -4.34
N GLN A 189 -7.96 -26.79 -5.26
CA GLN A 189 -8.51 -26.81 -6.62
C GLN A 189 -7.40 -26.63 -7.66
N PRO A 190 -7.58 -27.20 -8.87
CA PRO A 190 -6.68 -26.89 -9.98
C PRO A 190 -6.76 -25.40 -10.33
N PRO A 191 -5.67 -24.79 -10.83
CA PRO A 191 -5.71 -23.41 -11.30
C PRO A 191 -6.80 -23.22 -12.36
N VAL A 192 -7.52 -22.12 -12.27
CA VAL A 192 -8.67 -21.81 -13.11
C VAL A 192 -8.50 -20.45 -13.76
N GLU A 193 -8.84 -20.37 -15.03
CA GLU A 193 -8.88 -19.11 -15.76
C GLU A 193 -10.31 -18.55 -15.73
N VAL A 194 -10.43 -17.28 -15.39
CA VAL A 194 -11.68 -16.52 -15.46
C VAL A 194 -11.50 -15.42 -16.51
N GLY A 195 -12.34 -15.44 -17.55
CA GLY A 195 -12.35 -14.42 -18.59
C GLY A 195 -13.05 -13.13 -18.16
N SER A 196 -12.66 -12.00 -18.75
CA SER A 196 -13.28 -10.70 -18.49
C SER A 196 -13.06 -9.69 -19.59
N ASN A 197 -13.95 -8.70 -19.69
CA ASN A 197 -13.74 -7.53 -20.55
C ASN A 197 -12.65 -6.60 -20.02
N ALA A 198 -12.44 -6.59 -18.70
CA ALA A 198 -11.41 -5.78 -18.06
C ALA A 198 -10.94 -6.43 -16.75
N VAL A 199 -9.68 -6.16 -16.40
CA VAL A 199 -9.04 -6.55 -15.14
C VAL A 199 -8.56 -5.29 -14.43
N LEU A 200 -8.96 -5.10 -13.17
CA LEU A 200 -8.56 -4.01 -12.30
C LEU A 200 -7.70 -4.53 -11.15
N LEU A 201 -6.43 -4.15 -11.11
CA LEU A 201 -5.50 -4.49 -10.04
C LEU A 201 -5.63 -3.47 -8.88
N ALA A 202 -5.97 -3.96 -7.70
CA ALA A 202 -6.12 -3.20 -6.46
C ALA A 202 -5.45 -3.94 -5.29
N THR A 203 -4.25 -4.47 -5.53
CA THR A 203 -3.58 -5.48 -4.69
C THR A 203 -2.81 -4.92 -3.49
N GLY A 204 -2.74 -3.59 -3.34
CA GLY A 204 -1.94 -2.93 -2.32
C GLY A 204 -0.46 -2.80 -2.71
N GLY A 205 0.38 -2.54 -1.70
CA GLY A 205 1.81 -2.25 -1.88
C GLY A 205 2.75 -3.44 -1.78
N ILE A 206 3.99 -3.11 -1.40
CA ILE A 206 5.18 -3.95 -1.56
C ILE A 206 5.86 -4.30 -0.24
N GLY A 207 5.22 -4.06 0.90
CA GLY A 207 5.93 -3.98 2.17
C GLY A 207 6.71 -5.23 2.57
N GLN A 208 6.27 -6.42 2.14
CA GLN A 208 6.98 -7.67 2.38
C GLN A 208 8.26 -7.83 1.55
N ALA A 209 8.60 -6.87 0.68
CA ALA A 209 9.92 -6.75 0.09
C ALA A 209 10.97 -6.22 1.09
N PHE A 210 10.56 -5.65 2.23
CA PHE A 210 11.45 -5.11 3.27
C PHE A 210 11.31 -5.90 4.57
N ALA A 211 12.36 -5.91 5.39
CA ALA A 211 12.37 -6.63 6.66
C ALA A 211 11.54 -5.89 7.72
N ALA A 212 11.71 -4.57 7.81
CA ALA A 212 10.88 -3.69 8.62
C ALA A 212 9.80 -3.05 7.75
N THR A 213 8.55 -3.43 7.97
CA THR A 213 7.38 -2.86 7.29
C THR A 213 6.20 -2.74 8.24
N THR A 214 5.36 -1.74 8.00
CA THR A 214 4.07 -1.55 8.66
C THR A 214 2.93 -2.32 7.96
N ASN A 215 3.19 -2.89 6.78
CA ASN A 215 2.20 -3.61 5.99
C ASN A 215 1.99 -5.04 6.52
N PRO A 216 0.79 -5.64 6.36
CA PRO A 216 0.56 -7.03 6.71
C PRO A 216 1.28 -7.97 5.72
N ARG A 217 1.29 -9.26 6.07
CA ARG A 217 1.98 -10.32 5.31
C ARG A 217 1.48 -10.49 3.87
N GLY A 218 0.28 -10.01 3.56
CA GLY A 218 -0.28 -10.07 2.20
C GLY A 218 0.36 -9.10 1.19
N ALA A 219 1.05 -8.04 1.63
CA ALA A 219 1.59 -6.99 0.76
C ALA A 219 2.91 -7.40 0.09
N THR A 220 2.86 -8.35 -0.83
CA THR A 220 4.03 -8.96 -1.49
C THR A 220 4.35 -8.38 -2.87
N GLY A 221 3.70 -7.28 -3.28
CA GLY A 221 3.91 -6.66 -4.59
C GLY A 221 3.33 -7.44 -5.77
N ASP A 222 2.32 -8.30 -5.52
CA ASP A 222 1.80 -9.24 -6.53
C ASP A 222 1.20 -8.53 -7.75
N GLY A 223 0.39 -7.48 -7.57
CA GLY A 223 -0.21 -6.76 -8.70
C GLY A 223 0.81 -6.05 -9.57
N ALA A 224 1.87 -5.50 -8.99
CA ALA A 224 2.96 -4.90 -9.76
C ALA A 224 3.67 -5.96 -10.61
N ALA A 225 3.96 -7.13 -10.03
CA ALA A 225 4.56 -8.25 -10.73
C ALA A 225 3.63 -8.81 -11.83
N LEU A 226 2.32 -8.89 -11.58
CA LEU A 226 1.32 -9.30 -12.56
C LEU A 226 1.25 -8.32 -13.74
N ALA A 227 1.16 -7.02 -13.47
CA ALA A 227 1.11 -5.98 -14.48
C ALA A 227 2.39 -5.93 -15.33
N TRP A 228 3.55 -5.99 -14.68
CA TRP A 228 4.85 -6.02 -15.36
C TRP A 228 4.95 -7.21 -16.33
N ARG A 229 4.57 -8.41 -15.87
CA ARG A 229 4.57 -9.61 -16.73
C ARG A 229 3.52 -9.55 -17.84
N ALA A 230 2.43 -8.81 -17.65
CA ALA A 230 1.44 -8.53 -18.69
C ALA A 230 1.87 -7.48 -19.72
N GLY A 231 3.03 -6.83 -19.50
CA GLY A 231 3.59 -5.83 -20.41
C GLY A 231 3.26 -4.38 -20.05
N ALA A 232 2.71 -4.11 -18.86
CA ALA A 232 2.50 -2.75 -18.39
C ALA A 232 3.77 -2.16 -17.77
N ARG A 233 4.04 -0.88 -18.01
CA ARG A 233 5.08 -0.12 -17.32
C ARG A 233 4.79 0.06 -15.82
N LEU A 234 5.86 0.08 -15.04
CA LEU A 234 5.89 0.70 -13.72
C LEU A 234 6.50 2.11 -13.85
N ALA A 235 6.06 3.04 -13.00
CA ALA A 235 6.63 4.37 -12.89
C ALA A 235 7.08 4.64 -11.46
N ASP A 236 8.13 5.46 -11.31
CA ASP A 236 8.62 5.98 -10.04
C ASP A 236 8.86 4.90 -8.97
N ALA A 237 9.31 3.71 -9.39
CA ALA A 237 9.47 2.56 -8.51
C ALA A 237 10.41 2.85 -7.33
N GLU A 238 11.37 3.77 -7.51
CA GLU A 238 12.31 4.21 -6.50
C GLU A 238 11.68 4.99 -5.33
N PHE A 239 10.49 5.56 -5.51
CA PHE A 239 9.80 6.32 -4.47
C PHE A 239 9.03 5.37 -3.52
N VAL A 240 9.74 4.98 -2.47
CA VAL A 240 9.24 4.16 -1.35
C VAL A 240 9.24 5.04 -0.10
N GLN A 241 8.08 5.27 0.50
CA GLN A 241 7.98 6.00 1.77
C GLN A 241 8.19 5.07 2.95
N PHE A 242 8.97 5.56 3.91
CA PHE A 242 9.20 4.92 5.19
C PHE A 242 8.44 5.69 6.28
N HIS A 243 7.68 4.98 7.10
CA HIS A 243 7.10 5.56 8.29
C HIS A 243 8.18 5.67 9.37
N PRO A 244 8.32 6.82 10.06
CA PRO A 244 9.42 7.05 10.99
C PRO A 244 9.31 6.25 12.29
N THR A 245 8.10 5.94 12.75
CA THR A 245 7.86 5.47 14.12
C THR A 245 7.19 4.09 14.19
N LEU A 246 7.79 3.09 13.54
CA LEU A 246 7.47 1.68 13.83
C LEU A 246 8.03 1.35 15.22
N VAL A 247 7.28 0.61 16.05
CA VAL A 247 7.77 0.15 17.34
C VAL A 247 8.88 -0.87 17.12
N ASP A 248 10.08 -0.57 17.61
CA ASP A 248 11.22 -1.48 17.53
C ASP A 248 11.12 -2.53 18.64
N THR A 249 10.55 -3.68 18.28
CA THR A 249 10.33 -4.78 19.22
C THR A 249 11.60 -5.56 19.54
N SER A 250 12.72 -5.33 18.85
CA SER A 250 13.97 -6.03 19.11
C SER A 250 14.56 -5.68 20.49
N ALA A 251 14.20 -4.51 21.00
CA ALA A 251 14.59 -4.01 22.31
C ALA A 251 13.57 -4.33 23.43
N LEU A 252 12.46 -5.01 23.11
CA LEU A 252 11.35 -5.22 24.04
C LEU A 252 11.18 -6.71 24.39
N THR A 253 10.73 -6.97 25.62
CA THR A 253 10.26 -8.30 26.03
C THR A 253 8.78 -8.44 25.70
N GLY A 254 8.37 -9.60 25.20
CA GLY A 254 6.98 -9.86 24.79
C GLY A 254 6.85 -10.05 23.28
N ARG A 255 5.61 -10.24 22.81
CA ARG A 255 5.31 -10.42 21.38
C ARG A 255 3.87 -10.07 21.08
N LEU A 256 3.64 -9.51 19.89
CA LEU A 256 2.30 -9.41 19.34
C LEU A 256 1.77 -10.81 18.98
N PRO A 257 0.43 -11.00 18.97
CA PRO A 257 -0.20 -12.14 18.34
C PRO A 257 0.28 -12.31 16.89
N ALA A 258 0.48 -13.55 16.45
CA ALA A 258 1.09 -13.86 15.15
C ALA A 258 0.28 -13.38 13.93
N ASP A 259 -1.00 -13.10 14.13
CA ASP A 259 -1.96 -12.58 13.15
C ASP A 259 -2.01 -11.04 13.11
N ARG A 260 -1.32 -10.34 14.02
CA ARG A 260 -1.23 -8.87 14.01
C ARG A 260 -0.01 -8.40 13.21
N PRO A 261 -0.14 -7.32 12.41
CA PRO A 261 1.01 -6.69 11.78
C PRO A 261 1.89 -6.01 12.83
N ALA A 262 3.08 -5.57 12.40
CA ALA A 262 3.99 -4.82 13.26
C ALA A 262 3.29 -3.55 13.81
N LEU A 263 3.56 -3.26 15.09
CA LEU A 263 2.93 -2.12 15.77
C LEU A 263 3.60 -0.82 15.35
N MET A 264 2.79 0.16 14.99
CA MET A 264 3.23 1.49 14.58
C MET A 264 2.67 2.52 15.55
N VAL A 265 3.49 3.50 15.93
CA VAL A 265 3.03 4.70 16.63
C VAL A 265 2.48 5.66 15.58
N THR A 266 1.17 5.95 15.60
CA THR A 266 0.55 6.88 14.65
C THR A 266 1.21 8.26 14.69
N GLU A 267 1.30 8.88 13.51
CA GLU A 267 1.80 10.25 13.34
C GLU A 267 1.05 11.27 14.19
N ALA A 268 -0.22 11.01 14.49
CA ALA A 268 -1.02 11.84 15.39
C ALA A 268 -0.39 11.97 16.80
N VAL A 269 0.39 11.00 17.28
CA VAL A 269 1.09 11.11 18.58
C VAL A 269 2.18 12.20 18.53
N ARG A 270 2.91 12.32 17.41
CA ARG A 270 3.83 13.45 17.17
C ARG A 270 3.06 14.75 16.99
N GLY A 271 1.93 14.70 16.27
CA GLY A 271 0.96 15.80 16.12
C GLY A 271 0.51 16.39 17.46
N ASP A 272 0.34 15.54 18.46
CA ASP A 272 -0.06 15.92 19.82
C ASP A 272 1.11 16.39 20.72
N GLY A 273 2.35 16.38 20.22
CA GLY A 273 3.52 16.94 20.90
C GLY A 273 4.51 15.92 21.45
N ALA A 274 4.44 14.65 21.04
CA ALA A 274 5.47 13.68 21.39
C ALA A 274 6.81 14.03 20.73
N LEU A 275 7.90 13.69 21.43
CA LEU A 275 9.26 14.11 21.08
C LEU A 275 10.09 12.93 20.61
N LEU A 276 11.02 13.15 19.68
CA LEU A 276 12.01 12.15 19.29
C LEU A 276 13.33 12.39 20.02
N VAL A 277 13.84 11.35 20.68
CA VAL A 277 15.09 11.37 21.44
C VAL A 277 16.04 10.26 20.97
N ASP A 278 17.33 10.56 20.87
CA ASP A 278 18.36 9.61 20.45
C ASP A 278 18.86 8.73 21.61
N GLY A 279 19.80 7.82 21.31
CA GLY A 279 20.52 6.92 22.23
C GLY A 279 21.10 7.57 23.49
N THR A 280 21.34 8.88 23.46
CA THR A 280 21.90 9.66 24.58
C THR A 280 20.84 10.39 25.41
N GLY A 281 19.58 10.32 24.98
CA GLY A 281 18.46 11.07 25.56
C GLY A 281 18.30 12.48 25.00
N THR A 282 19.00 12.82 23.92
CA THR A 282 18.96 14.17 23.32
C THR A 282 17.80 14.29 22.33
N ARG A 283 17.00 15.35 22.47
CA ARG A 283 15.98 15.71 21.46
C ARG A 283 16.67 16.31 20.23
N PHE A 284 16.64 15.60 19.11
CA PHE A 284 17.48 15.94 17.95
C PHE A 284 16.74 16.66 16.81
N MET A 285 15.42 16.46 16.65
CA MET A 285 14.67 16.99 15.50
C MET A 285 14.75 18.52 15.30
N PRO A 286 14.72 19.36 16.34
CA PRO A 286 14.85 20.81 16.16
C PRO A 286 16.17 21.27 15.53
N ALA A 287 17.23 20.46 15.63
CA ALA A 287 18.52 20.74 15.00
C ALA A 287 18.55 20.33 13.51
N ILE A 288 17.56 19.56 13.04
CA ILE A 288 17.50 19.00 11.68
C ILE A 288 16.52 19.79 10.81
N ASP A 289 15.33 20.11 11.34
CA ASP A 289 14.29 20.82 10.61
C ASP A 289 13.54 21.77 11.54
N ALA A 290 13.21 22.98 11.06
CA ALA A 290 12.49 23.98 11.84
C ALA A 290 11.09 23.52 12.28
N ARG A 291 10.47 22.58 11.55
CA ARG A 291 9.19 21.94 11.89
C ARG A 291 9.34 20.85 12.95
N ALA A 292 10.57 20.48 13.31
CA ALA A 292 10.92 19.43 14.26
C ALA A 292 10.16 18.12 13.98
N GLU A 293 9.46 17.54 14.97
CA GLU A 293 8.74 16.27 14.83
C GLU A 293 7.57 16.29 13.83
N LEU A 294 7.18 17.48 13.33
CA LEU A 294 6.16 17.66 12.28
C LEU A 294 6.76 17.86 10.87
N ALA A 295 8.07 17.69 10.71
CA ALA A 295 8.70 17.64 9.39
C ALA A 295 8.11 16.48 8.54
N PRO A 296 8.23 16.54 7.20
CA PRO A 296 7.81 15.46 6.32
C PRO A 296 8.42 14.11 6.70
N ARG A 297 7.68 13.01 6.46
CA ARG A 297 8.05 11.65 6.88
C ARG A 297 9.44 11.23 6.44
N ASP A 298 9.84 11.57 5.22
CA ASP A 298 11.15 11.24 4.67
C ASP A 298 12.29 11.92 5.45
N VAL A 299 12.09 13.16 5.89
CA VAL A 299 13.04 13.89 6.76
C VAL A 299 13.16 13.20 8.12
N VAL A 300 12.02 12.92 8.77
CA VAL A 300 11.98 12.30 10.10
C VAL A 300 12.56 10.87 10.06
N ALA A 301 12.22 10.09 9.03
CA ALA A 301 12.71 8.72 8.87
C ALA A 301 14.24 8.68 8.65
N ARG A 302 14.79 9.59 7.84
CA ARG A 302 16.26 9.73 7.70
C ARG A 302 16.92 10.17 9.00
N ALA A 303 16.29 11.07 9.76
CA ALA A 303 16.80 11.52 11.04
C ALA A 303 16.85 10.39 12.09
N ILE A 304 15.79 9.59 12.18
CA ILE A 304 15.75 8.40 13.05
C ILE A 304 16.80 7.37 12.62
N HIS A 305 16.90 7.09 11.32
CA HIS A 305 17.92 6.19 10.78
C HIS A 305 19.33 6.66 11.15
N HIS A 306 19.62 7.95 11.01
CA HIS A 306 20.89 8.53 11.40
C HIS A 306 21.13 8.38 12.91
N ALA A 307 20.17 8.75 13.75
CA ALA A 307 20.27 8.65 15.21
C ALA A 307 20.52 7.21 15.68
N ARG A 308 19.80 6.23 15.14
CA ARG A 308 20.02 4.81 15.46
C ARG A 308 21.41 4.32 15.07
N ARG A 309 21.93 4.77 13.93
CA ARG A 309 23.28 4.40 13.46
C ARG A 309 24.41 5.05 14.26
N THR A 310 24.21 6.25 14.79
CA THR A 310 25.25 6.99 15.50
C THR A 310 25.23 6.77 17.01
N THR A 311 24.04 6.61 17.60
CA THR A 311 23.84 6.54 19.05
C THR A 311 23.29 5.18 19.52
N GLY A 312 23.00 4.27 18.58
CA GLY A 312 22.55 2.90 18.84
C GLY A 312 21.04 2.73 19.02
N ALA A 313 20.29 3.81 19.26
CA ALA A 313 18.85 3.73 19.49
C ALA A 313 18.13 5.05 19.15
N CYS A 314 16.80 4.99 19.06
CA CYS A 314 15.91 6.14 18.99
C CYS A 314 14.61 5.80 19.72
N TRP A 315 14.05 6.76 20.45
CA TRP A 315 12.79 6.61 21.16
C TRP A 315 11.83 7.75 20.83
N LEU A 316 10.54 7.44 20.92
CA LEU A 316 9.45 8.42 20.93
C LEU A 316 8.97 8.60 22.38
N ASP A 317 9.11 9.82 22.90
CA ASP A 317 8.67 10.21 24.23
C ASP A 317 7.30 10.90 24.18
N ALA A 318 6.25 10.15 24.53
CA ALA A 318 4.86 10.64 24.59
C ALA A 318 4.47 11.18 25.97
N ARG A 319 5.34 11.10 26.98
CA ARG A 319 5.05 11.58 28.35
C ARG A 319 4.70 13.07 28.40
N PRO A 320 5.31 13.97 27.58
CA PRO A 320 4.87 15.37 27.51
C PRO A 320 3.41 15.53 27.10
N VAL A 321 2.92 14.70 26.18
CA VAL A 321 1.52 14.72 25.70
C VAL A 321 0.57 14.42 26.86
N GLU A 322 0.82 13.32 27.57
CA GLU A 322 0.01 12.91 28.72
C GLU A 322 -0.01 13.99 29.81
N ARG A 323 1.15 14.60 30.13
CA ARG A 323 1.24 15.67 31.13
C ARG A 323 0.46 16.92 30.73
N GLN A 324 0.46 17.27 29.44
CA GLN A 324 -0.21 18.49 28.94
C GLN A 324 -1.71 18.31 28.75
N ARG A 325 -2.16 17.11 28.35
CA ARG A 325 -3.55 16.82 28.02
C ARG A 325 -4.34 16.21 29.18
N GLY A 326 -3.65 15.68 30.20
CA GLY A 326 -4.25 15.08 31.39
C GLY A 326 -4.13 13.55 31.42
N THR A 327 -4.21 13.00 32.62
CA THR A 327 -4.11 11.55 32.85
C THR A 327 -5.22 10.78 32.13
N GLY A 328 -4.84 9.72 31.42
CA GLY A 328 -5.70 8.88 30.60
C GLY A 328 -5.84 9.34 29.15
N TYR A 329 -5.24 10.48 28.76
CA TYR A 329 -5.40 11.02 27.41
C TYR A 329 -4.91 10.04 26.34
N LEU A 330 -3.68 9.52 26.45
CA LEU A 330 -3.13 8.60 25.45
C LEU A 330 -3.97 7.32 25.32
N ALA A 331 -4.44 6.77 26.44
CA ALA A 331 -5.28 5.57 26.46
C ALA A 331 -6.65 5.79 25.82
N HIS A 332 -7.24 6.97 25.99
CA HIS A 332 -8.50 7.33 25.37
C HIS A 332 -8.35 7.65 23.87
N ARG A 333 -7.33 8.43 23.51
CA ARG A 333 -7.16 8.93 22.13
C ARG A 333 -6.53 7.91 21.17
N PHE A 334 -5.64 7.04 21.68
CA PHE A 334 -4.88 6.04 20.92
C PHE A 334 -5.04 4.63 21.51
N PRO A 335 -6.27 4.11 21.63
CA PRO A 335 -6.54 2.87 22.34
C PRO A 335 -5.87 1.65 21.68
N GLN A 336 -5.75 1.60 20.35
CA GLN A 336 -5.07 0.48 19.69
C GLN A 336 -3.56 0.51 19.93
N LEU A 337 -2.95 1.70 19.92
CA LEU A 337 -1.53 1.85 20.26
C LEU A 337 -1.25 1.37 21.70
N VAL A 338 -2.02 1.87 22.68
CA VAL A 338 -1.82 1.51 24.09
C VAL A 338 -2.06 0.01 24.31
N ALA A 339 -3.12 -0.56 23.76
CA ALA A 339 -3.37 -2.00 23.83
C ALA A 339 -2.26 -2.83 23.14
N GLY A 340 -1.69 -2.32 22.04
CA GLY A 340 -0.56 -2.94 21.37
C GLY A 340 0.70 -2.97 22.24
N LEU A 341 1.03 -1.84 22.87
CA LEU A 341 2.22 -1.70 23.73
C LEU A 341 2.14 -2.54 25.01
N GLN A 342 0.93 -2.81 25.52
CA GLN A 342 0.73 -3.72 26.66
C GLN A 342 1.24 -5.15 26.42
N HIS A 343 1.33 -5.61 25.17
CA HIS A 343 1.91 -6.93 24.85
C HIS A 343 3.43 -6.99 25.06
N PHE A 344 4.05 -5.82 25.29
CA PHE A 344 5.46 -5.63 25.54
C PHE A 344 5.74 -5.02 26.91
N ASP A 345 4.72 -4.95 27.78
CA ASP A 345 4.79 -4.29 29.10
C ASP A 345 5.25 -2.81 29.03
N VAL A 346 4.97 -2.11 27.92
CA VAL A 346 5.31 -0.70 27.73
C VAL A 346 4.09 0.19 28.00
N ASP A 347 4.25 1.18 28.89
CA ASP A 347 3.25 2.23 29.13
C ASP A 347 3.72 3.58 28.57
N PRO A 348 3.14 4.07 27.46
CA PRO A 348 3.59 5.31 26.81
C PRO A 348 3.36 6.57 27.64
N ALA A 349 2.53 6.51 28.69
CA ALA A 349 2.37 7.60 29.65
C ALA A 349 3.54 7.71 30.64
N ARG A 350 4.35 6.64 30.77
CA ARG A 350 5.38 6.50 31.82
C ARG A 350 6.78 6.37 31.27
N GLU A 351 6.95 5.82 30.08
CA GLU A 351 8.25 5.58 29.46
C GLU A 351 8.27 5.83 27.93
N PRO A 352 9.44 6.17 27.36
CA PRO A 352 9.58 6.31 25.90
C PRO A 352 9.44 4.97 25.15
N ILE A 353 8.87 5.02 23.95
CA ILE A 353 8.68 3.86 23.07
C ILE A 353 9.91 3.73 22.15
N PRO A 354 10.59 2.57 22.06
CA PRO A 354 11.66 2.39 21.08
C PRO A 354 11.09 2.38 19.66
N VAL A 355 11.72 3.13 18.75
CA VAL A 355 11.21 3.29 17.38
C VAL A 355 12.29 3.10 16.31
N THR A 356 11.86 2.63 15.14
CA THR A 356 12.64 2.50 13.92
C THR A 356 11.83 2.97 12.72
N GLU A 357 12.52 3.43 11.68
CA GLU A 357 11.94 3.60 10.36
C GLU A 357 11.56 2.24 9.75
N ALA A 358 10.48 2.19 8.98
CA ALA A 358 10.00 0.99 8.32
C ALA A 358 9.29 1.33 7.01
N GLN A 359 9.37 0.45 6.00
CA GLN A 359 8.61 0.65 4.77
C GLN A 359 7.11 0.77 5.10
N HIS A 360 6.42 1.69 4.44
CA HIS A 360 5.02 1.98 4.73
C HIS A 360 4.13 2.13 3.51
N TYR A 361 4.57 2.89 2.51
CA TYR A 361 3.80 3.15 1.31
C TYR A 361 4.69 3.12 0.08
N TRP A 362 4.15 2.68 -1.04
CA TRP A 362 4.82 2.78 -2.34
C TRP A 362 4.12 3.84 -3.19
N MET A 363 4.84 4.92 -3.52
CA MET A 363 4.32 5.97 -4.39
C MET A 363 4.47 5.59 -5.86
N GLY A 364 5.52 4.82 -6.16
CA GLY A 364 5.63 4.13 -7.43
C GLY A 364 4.52 3.09 -7.61
N GLY A 365 4.47 2.49 -8.78
CA GLY A 365 3.42 1.52 -9.09
C GLY A 365 3.21 1.33 -10.57
N VAL A 366 2.14 0.61 -10.90
CA VAL A 366 1.70 0.40 -12.29
C VAL A 366 1.26 1.74 -12.86
N ALA A 367 1.92 2.19 -13.93
CA ALA A 367 1.63 3.48 -14.53
C ALA A 367 0.21 3.50 -15.11
N THR A 368 -0.58 4.50 -14.73
CA THR A 368 -1.94 4.68 -15.23
C THR A 368 -2.21 6.11 -15.72
N ASN A 369 -3.24 6.25 -16.54
CA ASN A 369 -3.85 7.56 -16.79
C ASN A 369 -4.78 7.97 -15.62
N LEU A 370 -5.42 9.14 -15.73
CA LEU A 370 -6.34 9.66 -14.70
C LEU A 370 -7.61 8.80 -14.49
N ASP A 371 -7.86 7.85 -15.39
CA ASP A 371 -8.96 6.89 -15.34
C ASP A 371 -8.48 5.49 -14.93
N GLY A 372 -7.26 5.36 -14.39
CA GLY A 372 -6.71 4.10 -13.90
C GLY A 372 -6.38 3.08 -14.99
N ALA A 373 -6.47 3.44 -16.27
CA ALA A 373 -6.12 2.56 -17.38
C ALA A 373 -4.60 2.50 -17.56
N THR A 374 -4.08 1.30 -17.77
CA THR A 374 -2.67 1.09 -18.16
C THR A 374 -2.53 1.18 -19.68
N GLU A 375 -1.30 1.06 -20.19
CA GLU A 375 -1.08 0.94 -21.63
C GLU A 375 -1.50 -0.42 -22.22
N VAL A 376 -1.67 -1.44 -21.37
CA VAL A 376 -2.17 -2.76 -21.79
C VAL A 376 -3.69 -2.66 -21.87
N PRO A 377 -4.31 -2.77 -23.06
CA PRO A 377 -5.75 -2.62 -23.21
C PRO A 377 -6.51 -3.61 -22.31
N GLY A 378 -7.54 -3.13 -21.62
CA GLY A 378 -8.32 -3.95 -20.68
C GLY A 378 -7.68 -4.14 -19.30
N LEU A 379 -6.44 -3.68 -19.08
CA LEU A 379 -5.79 -3.72 -17.77
C LEU A 379 -5.82 -2.33 -17.12
N PHE A 380 -6.29 -2.31 -15.88
CA PHE A 380 -6.39 -1.14 -15.02
C PHE A 380 -5.66 -1.39 -13.70
N ALA A 381 -5.23 -0.32 -13.03
CA ALA A 381 -4.67 -0.38 -11.68
C ALA A 381 -5.12 0.81 -10.84
N VAL A 382 -5.40 0.59 -9.55
CA VAL A 382 -5.83 1.64 -8.60
C VAL A 382 -5.30 1.41 -7.18
N GLY A 383 -5.36 2.45 -6.36
CA GLY A 383 -4.79 2.46 -5.01
C GLY A 383 -3.27 2.30 -5.04
N GLU A 384 -2.69 1.79 -3.94
CA GLU A 384 -1.23 1.66 -3.78
C GLU A 384 -0.53 0.75 -4.81
N THR A 385 -1.28 -0.04 -5.59
CA THR A 385 -0.69 -0.81 -6.70
C THR A 385 -0.38 0.07 -7.91
N ALA A 386 -1.07 1.20 -8.05
CA ALA A 386 -0.93 2.11 -9.18
C ALA A 386 0.00 3.27 -8.88
N HIS A 387 0.64 3.77 -9.94
CA HIS A 387 1.18 5.11 -9.99
C HIS A 387 0.20 5.99 -10.76
N THR A 388 -0.56 6.80 -10.02
CA THR A 388 -1.49 7.79 -10.58
C THR A 388 -0.82 9.14 -10.89
N GLY A 389 0.39 9.33 -10.38
CA GLY A 389 1.10 10.61 -10.35
C GLY A 389 0.70 11.56 -9.20
N ALA A 390 -0.29 11.22 -8.36
CA ALA A 390 -0.78 12.16 -7.33
C ALA A 390 0.19 12.38 -6.16
N HIS A 391 1.08 11.43 -5.86
CA HIS A 391 1.96 11.51 -4.68
C HIS A 391 3.35 12.09 -4.97
N GLY A 392 3.78 12.12 -6.23
CA GLY A 392 5.16 12.50 -6.59
C GLY A 392 6.19 11.69 -5.81
N ALA A 393 7.24 12.36 -5.35
CA ALA A 393 8.37 11.72 -4.67
C ALA A 393 8.12 11.38 -3.19
N ASN A 394 6.98 11.78 -2.63
CA ASN A 394 6.63 11.52 -1.23
C ASN A 394 5.14 11.79 -0.95
N ARG A 395 4.44 10.80 -0.38
CA ARG A 395 2.98 10.89 -0.16
C ARG A 395 2.62 11.74 1.06
N LEU A 396 1.68 12.68 0.90
CA LEU A 396 1.05 13.41 2.01
C LEU A 396 0.24 12.45 2.89
N ALA A 397 0.34 12.60 4.22
CA ALA A 397 -0.40 11.78 5.16
C ALA A 397 -1.92 11.80 4.87
N SER A 398 -2.61 10.69 5.12
CA SER A 398 -4.05 10.51 4.85
C SER A 398 -4.57 10.66 3.40
N ASN A 399 -3.73 10.95 2.39
CA ASN A 399 -4.14 10.98 0.98
C ASN A 399 -4.28 9.59 0.31
N SER A 400 -3.68 8.52 0.85
CA SER A 400 -3.69 7.20 0.17
C SER A 400 -5.07 6.52 0.18
N LEU A 401 -5.84 6.66 1.26
CA LEU A 401 -7.22 6.16 1.28
C LEU A 401 -8.09 6.96 0.31
N THR A 402 -7.88 8.28 0.24
CA THR A 402 -8.58 9.18 -0.69
C THR A 402 -8.29 8.81 -2.14
N GLU A 403 -7.01 8.63 -2.51
CA GLU A 403 -6.60 8.20 -3.85
C GLU A 403 -7.28 6.89 -4.23
N ALA A 404 -7.22 5.91 -3.33
CA ALA A 404 -7.77 4.60 -3.58
C ALA A 404 -9.28 4.65 -3.89
N LEU A 405 -10.06 5.56 -3.29
CA LEU A 405 -11.47 5.73 -3.63
C LEU A 405 -11.67 6.45 -4.97
N VAL A 406 -11.05 7.63 -5.13
CA VAL A 406 -11.26 8.51 -6.29
C VAL A 406 -10.92 7.76 -7.59
N PHE A 407 -9.73 7.16 -7.63
CA PHE A 407 -9.29 6.48 -8.84
C PHE A 407 -9.98 5.12 -9.04
N ALA A 408 -10.42 4.42 -7.99
CA ALA A 408 -11.26 3.23 -8.13
C ALA A 408 -12.60 3.52 -8.82
N ARG A 409 -13.31 4.58 -8.42
CA ARG A 409 -14.57 4.98 -9.08
C ARG A 409 -14.34 5.33 -10.55
N ARG A 410 -13.31 6.12 -10.85
CA ARG A 410 -12.97 6.52 -12.22
C ARG A 410 -12.59 5.30 -13.08
N ALA A 411 -11.77 4.40 -12.55
CA ALA A 411 -11.37 3.18 -13.26
C ALA A 411 -12.53 2.25 -13.54
N VAL A 412 -13.46 2.06 -12.60
CA VAL A 412 -14.67 1.26 -12.86
C VAL A 412 -15.53 1.88 -13.94
N ALA A 413 -15.72 3.21 -13.91
CA ALA A 413 -16.47 3.90 -14.95
C ALA A 413 -15.83 3.73 -16.33
N SER A 414 -14.50 3.87 -16.43
CA SER A 414 -13.76 3.69 -17.68
C SER A 414 -13.76 2.24 -18.16
N ALA A 415 -13.52 1.28 -17.27
CA ALA A 415 -13.45 -0.15 -17.61
C ALA A 415 -14.80 -0.69 -18.12
N LEU A 416 -15.92 -0.15 -17.62
CA LEU A 416 -17.26 -0.58 -18.01
C LEU A 416 -17.86 0.25 -19.17
N ALA A 417 -17.24 1.38 -19.55
CA ALA A 417 -17.68 2.20 -20.68
C ALA A 417 -17.14 1.73 -22.04
N GLY A 418 -16.02 0.99 -22.07
CA GLY A 418 -15.42 0.49 -23.30
C GLY A 418 -16.31 -0.53 -24.02
N PRO A 419 -16.20 -0.69 -25.36
CA PRO A 419 -16.80 -1.82 -26.03
C PRO A 419 -16.22 -3.11 -25.42
N PRO A 420 -17.02 -4.20 -25.31
CA PRO A 420 -16.48 -5.48 -24.89
C PRO A 420 -15.27 -5.81 -25.78
N LEU A 421 -14.11 -6.05 -25.17
CA LEU A 421 -13.02 -6.70 -25.89
C LEU A 421 -13.62 -8.01 -26.39
N GLY A 422 -13.76 -8.14 -27.72
CA GLY A 422 -14.55 -9.21 -28.32
C GLY A 422 -14.17 -10.55 -27.71
N THR A 423 -15.15 -11.43 -27.47
CA THR A 423 -14.90 -12.81 -27.02
C THR A 423 -13.82 -13.39 -27.91
N PRO A 424 -12.61 -13.68 -27.41
CA PRO A 424 -11.59 -14.30 -28.22
C PRO A 424 -12.19 -15.60 -28.76
N GLY A 425 -12.07 -15.84 -30.08
CA GLY A 425 -12.35 -17.16 -30.63
C GLY A 425 -11.60 -18.21 -29.81
N GLU A 426 -12.19 -19.39 -29.63
CA GLU A 426 -11.68 -20.49 -28.79
C GLU A 426 -10.26 -20.93 -29.20
N GLN A 427 -9.24 -20.15 -28.88
CA GLN A 427 -7.87 -20.63 -28.81
C GLN A 427 -7.63 -20.99 -27.36
N ARG A 428 -8.10 -22.19 -27.01
CA ARG A 428 -7.62 -22.90 -25.84
C ARG A 428 -6.12 -23.14 -26.07
N SER A 429 -5.27 -22.44 -25.33
CA SER A 429 -3.93 -22.96 -25.07
C SER A 429 -4.13 -24.24 -24.27
N GLU A 430 -3.89 -25.40 -24.89
CA GLU A 430 -3.95 -26.69 -24.19
C GLU A 430 -2.97 -26.67 -23.01
N PRO A 431 -3.36 -27.21 -21.84
CA PRO A 431 -2.41 -27.44 -20.76
C PRO A 431 -1.31 -28.37 -21.28
N ALA A 432 -0.05 -28.02 -21.09
CA ALA A 432 1.04 -28.96 -21.32
C ALA A 432 0.78 -30.26 -20.51
N PRO A 433 0.99 -31.45 -21.09
CA PRO A 433 0.76 -32.71 -20.38
C PRO A 433 1.68 -32.79 -19.16
N ARG A 434 1.10 -32.96 -17.97
CA ARG A 434 1.84 -33.15 -16.72
C ARG A 434 1.96 -34.64 -16.38
N ALA A 435 3.17 -35.03 -15.98
CA ALA A 435 3.45 -36.32 -15.39
C ALA A 435 2.79 -36.43 -13.99
N PRO A 436 2.38 -37.64 -13.56
CA PRO A 436 1.80 -37.83 -12.23
C PRO A 436 2.81 -37.51 -11.14
N GLY A 437 2.41 -36.68 -10.17
CA GLY A 437 3.22 -36.33 -9.01
C GLY A 437 3.37 -37.51 -8.05
N SER A 438 4.61 -37.75 -7.61
CA SER A 438 4.95 -38.67 -6.53
C SER A 438 4.44 -38.13 -5.18
N PRO A 439 4.12 -38.97 -4.17
CA PRO A 439 3.65 -38.51 -2.86
C PRO A 439 4.67 -37.57 -2.22
N ALA A 440 4.18 -36.43 -1.71
CA ALA A 440 4.97 -35.49 -0.94
C ALA A 440 5.25 -36.09 0.45
N ASP A 441 6.50 -36.45 0.71
CA ASP A 441 6.99 -36.83 2.04
C ASP A 441 8.36 -36.18 2.29
N SER A 442 8.48 -35.44 3.40
CA SER A 442 9.66 -34.69 3.88
C SER A 442 10.24 -33.55 3.00
N SER A 443 10.17 -33.61 1.67
CA SER A 443 10.78 -32.61 0.77
C SER A 443 10.04 -31.27 0.71
N ALA A 444 8.73 -31.26 0.98
CA ALA A 444 7.88 -30.08 0.93
C ALA A 444 8.17 -29.08 2.08
N VAL A 445 8.41 -29.58 3.29
CA VAL A 445 8.75 -28.75 4.47
C VAL A 445 10.11 -28.10 4.27
N THR A 446 11.11 -28.86 3.84
CA THR A 446 12.43 -28.32 3.47
C THR A 446 12.32 -27.27 2.36
N GLY A 447 11.46 -27.50 1.37
CA GLY A 447 11.18 -26.53 0.32
C GLY A 447 10.60 -25.21 0.84
N GLN A 448 9.66 -25.26 1.77
CA GLN A 448 9.06 -24.06 2.38
C GLN A 448 10.07 -23.27 3.23
N LEU A 449 10.90 -23.97 4.01
CA LEU A 449 11.96 -23.33 4.80
C LEU A 449 12.97 -22.61 3.92
N VAL A 450 13.38 -23.23 2.80
CA VAL A 450 14.27 -22.59 1.82
C VAL A 450 13.61 -21.36 1.19
N THR A 451 12.32 -21.43 0.82
CA THR A 451 11.60 -20.28 0.27
C THR A 451 11.52 -19.13 1.29
N ALA A 452 11.27 -19.43 2.57
CA ALA A 452 11.23 -18.43 3.63
C ALA A 452 12.60 -17.77 3.84
N GLU A 453 13.68 -18.56 3.80
CA GLU A 453 15.04 -18.06 3.93
C GLU A 453 15.45 -17.16 2.75
N LEU A 454 15.09 -17.54 1.52
CA LEU A 454 15.30 -16.70 0.34
C LEU A 454 14.50 -15.40 0.43
N ALA A 455 13.27 -15.45 0.95
CA ALA A 455 12.45 -14.26 1.16
C ALA A 455 13.08 -13.31 2.19
N ARG A 456 13.60 -13.86 3.29
CA ARG A 456 14.38 -13.09 4.28
C ARG A 456 15.60 -12.43 3.64
N HIS A 457 16.31 -13.13 2.77
CA HIS A 457 17.47 -12.57 2.07
C HIS A 457 17.09 -11.40 1.15
N VAL A 458 15.98 -11.49 0.40
CA VAL A 458 15.44 -10.35 -0.38
C VAL A 458 15.15 -9.16 0.54
N GLN A 459 14.49 -9.41 1.67
CA GLN A 459 14.12 -8.39 2.65
C GLN A 459 15.33 -7.68 3.27
N GLU A 460 16.41 -8.41 3.52
CA GLU A 460 17.65 -7.86 4.07
C GLU A 460 18.37 -6.96 3.07
N ILE A 461 18.48 -7.41 1.81
CA ILE A 461 19.08 -6.59 0.74
C ILE A 461 18.26 -5.32 0.52
N ALA A 462 16.94 -5.44 0.43
CA ALA A 462 16.06 -4.28 0.23
C ALA A 462 16.15 -3.30 1.40
N SER A 463 16.14 -3.79 2.65
CA SER A 463 16.27 -2.92 3.83
C SER A 463 17.63 -2.21 3.88
N ALA A 464 18.71 -2.90 3.50
CA ALA A 464 20.06 -2.36 3.56
C ALA A 464 20.36 -1.36 2.43
N GLU A 465 19.90 -1.63 1.21
CA GLU A 465 20.38 -0.93 0.01
C GLU A 465 19.28 -0.10 -0.68
N LEU A 466 17.99 -0.38 -0.42
CA LEU A 466 16.83 0.33 -0.96
C LEU A 466 16.10 1.18 0.11
N GLY A 467 16.71 1.31 1.29
CA GLY A 467 16.21 2.02 2.46
C GLY A 467 16.12 3.55 2.29
N VAL A 468 16.05 4.24 3.43
CA VAL A 468 15.90 5.72 3.51
C VAL A 468 17.12 6.51 3.01
N VAL A 469 18.28 5.87 2.92
CA VAL A 469 19.51 6.40 2.31
C VAL A 469 20.13 5.33 1.42
N ARG A 470 20.64 5.76 0.26
CA ARG A 470 21.10 4.89 -0.83
C ARG A 470 22.43 5.38 -1.39
N SER A 471 23.12 4.51 -2.13
CA SER A 471 24.33 4.87 -2.90
C SER A 471 24.39 4.07 -4.20
N ALA A 472 25.08 4.56 -5.25
CA ALA A 472 25.25 3.80 -6.51
C ALA A 472 25.87 2.43 -6.26
N ALA A 473 26.89 2.36 -5.40
CA ALA A 473 27.57 1.12 -5.07
C ALA A 473 26.63 0.11 -4.40
N GLY A 474 25.81 0.57 -3.45
CA GLY A 474 24.80 -0.22 -2.79
C GLY A 474 23.72 -0.73 -3.74
N LEU A 475 23.19 0.16 -4.57
CA LEU A 475 22.17 -0.15 -5.56
C LEU A 475 22.64 -1.17 -6.60
N ARG A 476 23.89 -1.07 -7.07
CA ARG A 476 24.47 -2.07 -7.99
C ARG A 476 24.60 -3.44 -7.32
N ARG A 477 25.06 -3.51 -6.06
CA ARG A 477 25.11 -4.77 -5.30
C ARG A 477 23.72 -5.37 -5.14
N ALA A 478 22.74 -4.55 -4.75
CA ALA A 478 21.36 -4.97 -4.59
C ALA A 478 20.81 -5.53 -5.89
N LEU A 479 20.95 -4.83 -7.01
CA LEU A 479 20.46 -5.26 -8.30
C LEU A 479 21.06 -6.61 -8.73
N THR A 480 22.37 -6.82 -8.53
CA THR A 480 23.02 -8.10 -8.82
C THR A 480 22.42 -9.25 -8.01
N GLU A 481 22.34 -9.11 -6.67
CA GLU A 481 21.86 -10.22 -5.83
C GLU A 481 20.36 -10.43 -5.94
N LEU A 482 19.56 -9.37 -6.08
CA LEU A 482 18.11 -9.48 -6.30
C LEU A 482 17.79 -10.20 -7.62
N ASN A 483 18.53 -9.92 -8.70
CA ASN A 483 18.38 -10.66 -9.96
C ASN A 483 18.75 -12.14 -9.83
N ARG A 484 19.77 -12.46 -9.03
CA ARG A 484 20.14 -13.85 -8.72
C ARG A 484 19.03 -14.56 -7.96
N LEU A 485 18.50 -13.93 -6.91
CA LEU A 485 17.41 -14.47 -6.09
C LEU A 485 16.12 -14.62 -6.90
N ARG A 486 15.82 -13.67 -7.79
CA ARG A 486 14.70 -13.75 -8.73
C ARG A 486 14.82 -14.97 -9.64
N ALA A 487 15.98 -15.20 -10.25
CA ALA A 487 16.18 -16.37 -11.11
C ALA A 487 15.97 -17.69 -10.36
N ILE A 488 16.44 -17.77 -9.10
CA ILE A 488 16.19 -18.93 -8.23
C ILE A 488 14.70 -19.09 -7.95
N ALA A 489 14.01 -18.01 -7.62
CA ALA A 489 12.57 -18.03 -7.32
C ALA A 489 11.73 -18.45 -8.54
N ASP A 490 12.01 -17.88 -9.71
CA ASP A 490 11.35 -18.21 -10.98
C ASP A 490 11.54 -19.71 -11.32
N ALA A 491 12.75 -20.25 -11.14
CA ALA A 491 13.02 -21.66 -11.35
C ALA A 491 12.21 -22.57 -10.39
N ARG A 492 12.00 -22.14 -9.14
CA ARG A 492 11.16 -22.86 -8.17
C ARG A 492 9.69 -22.84 -8.57
N VAL A 493 9.18 -21.70 -9.04
CA VAL A 493 7.81 -21.59 -9.57
C VAL A 493 7.62 -22.53 -10.76
N ALA A 494 8.58 -22.56 -11.69
CA ALA A 494 8.53 -23.44 -12.86
C ALA A 494 8.62 -24.93 -12.53
N ALA A 495 9.39 -25.30 -11.51
CA ALA A 495 9.57 -26.69 -11.09
C ALA A 495 8.36 -27.27 -10.32
N ALA A 496 7.44 -26.43 -9.84
CA ALA A 496 6.31 -26.88 -9.04
C ALA A 496 5.28 -27.67 -9.88
N SER A 497 4.83 -28.81 -9.34
CA SER A 497 3.76 -29.64 -9.95
C SER A 497 2.38 -28.99 -9.90
N GLY A 498 2.23 -27.92 -9.11
CA GLY A 498 1.03 -27.08 -8.97
C GLY A 498 1.43 -25.63 -8.70
N VAL A 499 0.49 -24.80 -8.22
CA VAL A 499 0.83 -23.44 -7.81
C VAL A 499 1.40 -23.47 -6.39
N ASP A 500 2.69 -23.19 -6.26
CA ASP A 500 3.32 -22.88 -4.98
C ASP A 500 3.20 -21.36 -4.73
N ARG A 501 2.26 -20.99 -3.86
CA ARG A 501 2.02 -19.59 -3.47
C ARG A 501 3.27 -18.94 -2.88
N ALA A 502 3.98 -19.63 -1.98
CA ALA A 502 5.14 -19.05 -1.31
C ALA A 502 6.28 -18.78 -2.29
N ALA A 503 6.53 -19.69 -3.23
CA ALA A 503 7.50 -19.48 -4.30
C ALA A 503 7.08 -18.34 -5.24
N SER A 504 5.78 -18.25 -5.56
CA SER A 504 5.24 -17.17 -6.40
C SER A 504 5.37 -15.80 -5.74
N GLU A 505 5.02 -15.69 -4.45
CA GLU A 505 5.20 -14.47 -3.66
C GLU A 505 6.68 -14.09 -3.50
N LEU A 506 7.60 -15.07 -3.40
CA LEU A 506 9.04 -14.81 -3.41
C LEU A 506 9.48 -14.23 -4.76
N ALA A 507 9.05 -14.83 -5.87
CA ALA A 507 9.38 -14.38 -7.21
C ALA A 507 8.87 -12.94 -7.46
N ASN A 508 7.65 -12.64 -7.01
CA ASN A 508 7.07 -11.30 -7.07
C ASN A 508 7.87 -10.28 -6.27
N ARG A 509 8.22 -10.62 -5.01
CA ARG A 509 9.04 -9.76 -4.15
C ARG A 509 10.41 -9.46 -4.76
N ALA A 510 11.11 -10.49 -5.25
CA ALA A 510 12.43 -10.33 -5.85
C ALA A 510 12.37 -9.49 -7.14
N LEU A 511 11.35 -9.69 -7.98
CA LEU A 511 11.11 -8.88 -9.19
C LEU A 511 10.87 -7.41 -8.84
N VAL A 512 9.94 -7.13 -7.92
CA VAL A 512 9.62 -5.75 -7.56
C VAL A 512 10.81 -5.06 -6.90
N ALA A 513 11.52 -5.74 -6.00
CA ALA A 513 12.75 -5.20 -5.40
C ALA A 513 13.84 -4.91 -6.46
N SER A 514 14.01 -5.77 -7.47
CA SER A 514 14.97 -5.50 -8.55
C SER A 514 14.59 -4.27 -9.37
N LEU A 515 13.30 -4.08 -9.66
CA LEU A 515 12.80 -2.91 -10.40
C LEU A 515 12.97 -1.61 -9.60
N ILE A 516 12.78 -1.66 -8.27
CA ILE A 516 13.07 -0.54 -7.38
C ILE A 516 14.57 -0.21 -7.41
N ALA A 517 15.44 -1.23 -7.36
CA ALA A 517 16.89 -1.04 -7.41
C ALA A 517 17.35 -0.42 -8.74
N GLU A 518 16.77 -0.87 -9.86
CA GLU A 518 17.04 -0.36 -11.19
C GLU A 518 16.63 1.10 -11.33
N ALA A 519 15.38 1.43 -10.96
CA ALA A 519 14.88 2.81 -11.00
C ALA A 519 15.69 3.74 -10.06
N ALA A 520 16.04 3.26 -8.87
CA ALA A 520 16.84 4.01 -7.91
C ALA A 520 18.30 4.21 -8.38
N LEU A 521 18.84 3.29 -9.17
CA LEU A 521 20.18 3.43 -9.75
C LEU A 521 20.17 4.43 -10.91
N ALA A 522 19.11 4.41 -11.73
CA ALA A 522 18.92 5.33 -12.84
C ALA A 522 18.76 6.78 -12.38
N ARG A 523 18.08 7.02 -11.25
CA ARG A 523 18.01 8.34 -10.62
C ARG A 523 19.29 8.63 -9.83
N THR A 524 20.10 9.56 -10.34
CA THR A 524 21.37 9.96 -9.68
C THR A 524 21.19 11.05 -8.64
N ASP A 525 20.10 11.82 -8.67
CA ASP A 525 19.84 12.93 -7.77
C ASP A 525 18.88 12.55 -6.62
N SER A 526 18.97 13.25 -5.49
CA SER A 526 18.03 13.07 -4.38
C SER A 526 16.73 13.83 -4.59
N LEU A 527 15.59 13.19 -4.35
CA LEU A 527 14.27 13.80 -4.44
C LEU A 527 13.27 13.10 -3.49
N GLY A 528 12.67 13.86 -2.57
CA GLY A 528 11.66 13.36 -1.63
C GLY A 528 12.15 12.13 -0.83
N ALA A 529 11.44 11.01 -0.96
CA ALA A 529 11.77 9.75 -0.29
C ALA A 529 12.99 9.03 -0.90
N HIS A 530 13.46 9.43 -2.08
CA HIS A 530 14.68 8.92 -2.68
C HIS A 530 15.88 9.79 -2.28
N CYS A 531 16.77 9.27 -1.43
CA CYS A 531 17.97 9.97 -0.99
C CYS A 531 19.23 9.19 -1.36
N ARG A 532 20.10 9.82 -2.16
CA ARG A 532 21.41 9.32 -2.60
C ARG A 532 22.51 10.08 -1.86
N LEU A 533 23.38 9.36 -1.16
CA LEU A 533 24.55 9.93 -0.47
C LEU A 533 25.62 10.40 -1.46
N ASP A 534 25.60 9.88 -2.68
CA ASP A 534 26.49 10.16 -3.79
C ASP A 534 25.78 10.93 -4.91
N ALA A 535 24.80 11.77 -4.55
CA ALA A 535 24.03 12.56 -5.51
C ALA A 535 24.92 13.55 -6.28
N THR A 536 24.63 13.72 -7.57
CA THR A 536 25.39 14.59 -8.48
C THR A 536 25.04 16.07 -8.35
N MET A 537 23.81 16.38 -7.94
CA MET A 537 23.33 17.74 -7.71
C MET A 537 22.86 17.91 -6.26
N ASP A 538 23.14 19.07 -5.68
CA ASP A 538 22.54 19.52 -4.41
C ASP A 538 21.03 19.75 -4.61
N GLN A 539 20.26 19.81 -3.50
CA GLN A 539 18.78 19.76 -3.45
C GLN A 539 17.98 20.88 -4.15
N GLU A 540 18.47 21.51 -5.21
CA GLU A 540 17.67 22.46 -6.01
C GLU A 540 16.83 21.72 -7.07
N LYS A 541 15.53 21.60 -6.74
CA LYS A 541 14.37 21.35 -7.61
C LYS A 541 14.67 20.72 -8.98
N VAL A 542 14.77 19.39 -9.01
CA VAL A 542 14.78 18.61 -10.26
C VAL A 542 13.36 18.54 -10.81
N HIS A 543 13.11 19.22 -11.93
CA HIS A 543 11.95 19.04 -12.80
C HIS A 543 12.35 18.15 -13.98
N GLU A 544 12.42 16.83 -13.79
CA GLU A 544 12.44 15.89 -14.91
C GLU A 544 12.13 14.46 -14.41
N HIS A 545 11.03 13.89 -14.92
CA HIS A 545 10.66 12.49 -14.72
C HIS A 545 11.29 11.65 -15.82
N LEU A 546 11.90 10.51 -15.46
CA LEU A 546 12.36 9.54 -16.44
C LEU A 546 11.15 8.85 -17.08
N SER A 547 11.00 9.03 -18.39
CA SER A 547 10.05 8.33 -19.25
C SER A 547 10.79 7.51 -20.30
N HIS A 548 11.68 6.59 -19.93
CA HIS A 548 12.29 5.55 -20.79
C HIS A 548 12.76 4.40 -19.86
N ALA A 549 12.52 3.11 -20.08
CA ALA A 549 12.51 2.33 -21.32
C ALA A 549 11.36 1.29 -21.40
#